data_AF-A0A7K2Q7F3-F1
#
_entry.id   AF-A0A7K2Q7F3-F1
#
_cell.length_a   1.000
_cell.length_b   1.000
_cell.length_c   1.000
_cell.angle_alpha   90.00
_cell.angle_beta   90.00
_cell.angle_gamma   90.00
#
_symmetry.space_group_name_H-M   'P 1'
#
loop_
_entity.id
_entity.type
_entity.pdbx_description
1 polymer ?
#
loop_
_entity_poly.entity_id
_entity_poly.type
_entity_poly.pdbx_seq_one_letter_code
_entity_poly.pdbx_strand_id
1 'polypeptide(L)' 'MAINLMDPAGLVKVDLYRQVATATGTKLIFVAGQVAWDADGAIVGEGDLAAQVEQCYLNVAAA' A
#
# COMPACT_ATOMS: atom_id res chain seq x y z
N MET A 1 -18.32 8.78 -13.72
CA MET A 1 -16.88 8.48 -13.71
C MET A 1 -16.67 7.49 -12.58
N ALA A 2 -16.30 6.25 -12.88
CA ALA A 2 -16.24 5.21 -11.85
C ALA A 2 -14.84 5.20 -11.20
N ILE A 3 -14.80 5.30 -9.87
CA ILE A 3 -13.60 5.04 -9.08
C ILE A 3 -13.74 3.62 -8.56
N ASN A 4 -12.77 2.76 -8.88
CA ASN A 4 -12.67 1.44 -8.26
C ASN A 4 -11.71 1.51 -7.07
N LEU A 5 -12.11 1.00 -5.92
CA LEU A 5 -11.30 0.96 -4.70
C LEU A 5 -10.98 -0.48 -4.34
N MET A 6 -9.74 -0.77 -4.00
CA MET A 6 -9.30 -2.13 -3.66
C MET A 6 -8.20 -2.15 -2.61
N ASP A 7 -8.14 -3.29 -1.92
CA ASP A 7 -7.05 -3.67 -1.02
C ASP A 7 -6.31 -4.86 -1.66
N PRO A 8 -5.12 -4.65 -2.24
CA PRO A 8 -4.29 -5.70 -2.81
C PRO A 8 -3.89 -6.75 -1.77
N ALA A 9 -3.74 -7.99 -2.22
CA ALA A 9 -3.19 -9.05 -1.37
C ALA A 9 -1.74 -8.72 -0.99
N GLY A 10 -1.38 -8.93 0.27
CA GLY A 10 -0.04 -8.62 0.79
C GLY A 10 0.10 -7.22 1.38
N LEU A 11 -0.92 -6.37 1.25
CA LEU A 11 -0.98 -5.10 1.97
C LEU A 11 -1.96 -5.18 3.14
N VAL A 12 -1.63 -4.46 4.21
CA VAL A 12 -2.53 -4.31 5.35
C VAL A 12 -3.84 -3.68 4.93
N LYS A 13 -4.93 -4.21 5.48
CA LYS A 13 -6.26 -3.61 5.36
C LYS A 13 -6.53 -2.71 6.56
N VAL A 14 -6.87 -1.45 6.29
CA VAL A 14 -7.29 -0.49 7.32
C VAL A 14 -8.72 0.00 7.06
N ASP A 15 -9.41 0.45 8.11
CA ASP A 15 -10.79 0.90 7.99
C ASP A 15 -10.92 2.31 7.37
N LEU A 16 -9.87 3.12 7.47
CA LEU A 16 -9.91 4.54 7.11
C LEU A 16 -9.84 4.80 5.60
N TYR A 17 -9.14 3.95 4.84
CA TYR A 17 -8.91 4.12 3.40
C TYR A 17 -8.74 2.79 2.68
N ARG A 18 -8.62 2.84 1.35
CA ARG A 18 -8.30 1.69 0.49
C ARG A 18 -6.92 1.89 -0.12
N GLN A 19 -6.12 0.84 -0.17
CA GLN A 19 -4.71 0.95 -0.57
C GLN A 19 -4.55 1.48 -2.00
N VAL A 20 -5.50 1.17 -2.89
CA VAL A 20 -5.47 1.60 -4.30
C VAL A 20 -6.83 2.13 -4.75
N ALA A 21 -6.80 3.28 -5.45
CA ALA A 21 -7.94 3.83 -6.16
C ALA A 21 -7.61 3.96 -7.67
N THR A 22 -8.47 3.40 -8.52
CA THR A 22 -8.33 3.49 -9.99
C THR A 22 -9.46 4.33 -10.58
N ALA A 23 -9.11 5.39 -11.32
CA ALA A 23 -10.08 6.21 -12.05
C ALA A 23 -10.19 5.77 -13.53
N THR A 24 -11.43 5.62 -14.02
CA THR A 24 -11.71 5.27 -15.44
C THR A 24 -11.76 6.51 -16.33
N GLY A 25 -11.21 6.44 -17.54
CA GLY A 25 -11.07 7.56 -18.47
C GLY A 25 -9.63 7.59 -18.99
N THR A 26 -8.89 8.66 -18.70
CA THR A 26 -7.43 8.55 -18.56
C THR A 26 -7.14 7.68 -17.33
N LYS A 27 -6.56 6.51 -17.53
CA LYS A 27 -6.29 5.56 -16.43
C LYS A 27 -5.29 6.19 -15.46
N LEU A 28 -5.77 6.55 -14.28
CA LEU A 28 -4.96 7.03 -13.16
C LEU A 28 -5.08 6.04 -12.01
N ILE A 29 -3.95 5.71 -11.41
CA ILE A 29 -3.83 4.83 -10.25
C ILE A 29 -3.26 5.66 -9.11
N PHE A 30 -3.98 5.72 -8.01
CA PHE A 30 -3.57 6.41 -6.79
C PHE A 30 -3.26 5.33 -5.75
N VAL A 31 -2.03 5.31 -5.28
CA VAL A 31 -1.54 4.39 -4.25
C VAL A 31 -1.40 5.15 -2.96
N ALA A 32 -1.93 4.62 -1.86
CA ALA A 32 -1.71 5.19 -0.54
C ALA A 32 -0.22 5.17 -0.17
N GLY A 33 0.21 6.04 0.74
CA GLY A 33 1.59 6.06 1.21
C GLY A 33 1.95 4.71 1.85
N GLN A 34 2.89 3.99 1.24
CA GLN A 34 3.36 2.72 1.78
C GLN A 34 4.39 2.95 2.88
N VAL A 35 4.24 2.19 3.96
CA VAL A 35 5.11 2.23 5.15
C VAL A 35 5.62 0.82 5.43
N ALA A 36 6.56 0.68 6.37
CA ALA A 36 7.17 -0.59 6.75
C ALA A 36 6.25 -1.48 7.62
N TRP A 37 5.00 -1.64 7.20
CA TRP A 37 4.07 -2.60 7.78
C TRP A 37 3.96 -3.83 6.89
N ASP A 38 3.86 -5.01 7.49
CA ASP A 38 3.46 -6.22 6.77
C ASP A 38 1.92 -6.27 6.57
N ALA A 39 1.42 -7.36 6.00
CA ALA A 39 -0.01 -7.54 5.73
C ALA A 39 -0.87 -7.60 7.01
N ASP A 40 -0.28 -7.90 8.16
CA ASP A 40 -0.94 -7.97 9.46
C ASP A 40 -0.83 -6.63 10.23
N GLY A 41 -0.12 -5.64 9.66
CA GLY A 41 0.08 -4.32 10.25
C GLY A 41 1.24 -4.25 11.24
N ALA A 42 2.11 -5.26 11.30
CA ALA A 42 3.27 -5.26 12.18
C ALA A 42 4.44 -4.49 11.54
N ILE A 43 5.24 -3.82 12.38
CA ILE A 43 6.42 -3.09 11.91
C ILE A 43 7.51 -4.08 11.50
N VAL A 44 7.99 -3.98 10.27
CA VAL A 44 9.15 -4.72 9.76
C VAL A 44 10.40 -3.86 9.92
N GLY A 45 11.48 -4.44 10.42
CA GLY A 45 12.78 -3.73 10.55
C GLY A 45 12.81 -2.71 11.69
N GLU A 46 12.27 -3.02 12.87
CA GLU A 46 12.36 -2.12 14.02
C GLU A 46 13.82 -1.76 14.34
N GLY A 47 14.11 -0.46 14.40
CA GLY A 47 15.47 0.06 14.59
C GLY A 47 16.38 0.02 13.36
N ASP A 48 15.91 -0.50 12.22
CA ASP A 48 16.67 -0.60 10.98
C ASP A 48 15.98 0.16 9.83
N LEU A 49 16.50 1.34 9.50
CA LEU A 49 15.96 2.18 8.43
C LEU A 49 16.08 1.52 7.05
N ALA A 50 17.15 0.77 6.79
CA ALA A 50 17.34 0.15 5.48
C ALA A 50 16.28 -0.94 5.25
N ALA A 51 16.05 -1.78 6.25
CA ALA A 51 15.00 -2.80 6.21
C ALA A 51 13.59 -2.17 6.09
N GLN A 52 13.34 -1.04 6.77
CA GLN A 52 12.07 -0.33 6.65
C GLN A 52 11.84 0.23 5.25
N VAL A 53 12.87 0.85 4.66
CA VAL A 53 12.79 1.37 3.28
C VAL A 53 12.58 0.24 2.28
N GLU A 54 13.26 -0.89 2.45
CA GLU A 54 13.04 -2.09 1.62
C GLU A 54 11.57 -2.54 1.71
N GLN A 55 11.01 -2.66 2.92
CA GLN A 55 9.61 -3.04 3.09
C GLN A 55 8.65 -2.04 2.42
N CYS A 56 8.90 -0.74 2.52
CA CYS A 56 8.09 0.27 1.83
C CYS A 56 8.07 0.02 0.30
N TYR A 57 9.21 -0.29 -0.31
CA TYR A 57 9.28 -0.56 -1.76
C TYR A 57 8.62 -1.89 -2.14
N LEU A 58 8.75 -2.93 -1.31
CA LEU A 58 8.03 -4.19 -1.51
C LEU A 58 6.51 -3.97 -1.45
N ASN A 59 6.05 -3.12 -0.54
CA ASN A 59 4.63 -2.76 -0.44
C ASN A 59 4.16 -1.94 -1.66
N VAL A 60 4.98 -1.01 -2.18
CA VAL A 60 4.66 -0.31 -3.44
C VAL A 60 4.56 -1.30 -4.61
N ALA A 61 5.40 -2.33 -4.64
CA ALA A 61 5.35 -3.35 -5.69
C ALA A 61 4.12 -4.27 -5.58
N ALA A 62 3.57 -4.45 -4.37
CA ALA A 62 2.33 -5.21 -4.13
C ALA A 62 1.05 -4.42 -4.46
N ALA A 63 1.14 -3.09 -4.55
CA ALA A 63 0.01 -2.19 -4.83
C ALA A 63 -0.42 -2.19 -6.31
#